data_AF-A0A327WI78-F1
#
_entry.id   AF-A0A327WI78-F1
#
_cell.length_a   1.000
_cell.length_b   1.000
_cell.length_c   1.000
_cell.angle_alpha   90.00
_cell.angle_beta   90.00
_cell.angle_gamma   90.00
#
_symmetry.space_group_name_H-M   'P 1'
#
loop_
_entity.id
_entity.type
_entity.pdbx_description
1 polymer ?
#
loop_
_entity_poly.entity_id
_entity_poly.type
_entity_poly.pdbx_seq_one_letter_code
_entity_poly.pdbx_strand_id
1 'polypeptide(L)'
;MHVTHVNRVRRARFRPAAALTGLTGLAVTALLGTALATAPSAAAGPKEAPAAAAPACSAAYQIEQVLDGGTTWRMCWHYNTLSGLVLDDVSYQPKSEPKPIRVLTSARLAQVHVPYDDGEAEYDDITGTDFGQALQNLKPAECPGGTIKTVKVPDMGNVKGLCATTRARGHAYRLNDDASTGGNGKLYSAQGKDLLVYTVNKASWYEYITEWRFSSDGTITSNVGATGSLSPYDYNGTDGKGWPIGKGATAYAESHAHNVFWRLNFGLDGSSKAKVEQYDSKVTPPRGNGSPTTKTTRTPVTKELAGDVKDMRWWRVVSTAGKNKDGHPRSYEFVPGRSSKYPGRSFTKHDVYFTEYKKCEQYASDNPSANCGGSSVDKWVSGQTLTHPITWVNIGFHHIARDEDQQPMPVHWQGFSIAPRDVTAMNPLTPADLAGQNGVPGNGS
;
A
#
# COMPACT_ATOMS: atom_id res chain seq x y z
N MET A 1 -33.16 -10.93 29.75
CA MET A 1 -33.56 -11.51 28.45
C MET A 1 -32.32 -12.13 27.83
N HIS A 2 -32.25 -13.46 27.84
CA HIS A 2 -31.17 -14.22 27.19
C HIS A 2 -31.45 -14.29 25.68
N VAL A 3 -30.44 -13.98 24.87
CA VAL A 3 -30.45 -14.24 23.43
C VAL A 3 -29.28 -15.17 23.15
N THR A 4 -29.60 -16.41 22.82
CA THR A 4 -28.70 -17.49 22.45
C THR A 4 -28.35 -17.34 20.97
N HIS A 5 -27.08 -17.10 20.63
CA HIS A 5 -26.62 -17.16 19.24
C HIS A 5 -26.27 -18.61 18.88
N VAL A 6 -27.05 -19.19 17.96
CA VAL A 6 -26.80 -20.53 17.40
C VAL A 6 -25.84 -20.39 16.21
N ASN A 7 -24.60 -20.83 16.39
CA ASN A 7 -23.65 -21.02 15.31
C ASN A 7 -24.07 -22.21 14.43
N ARG A 8 -24.29 -21.96 13.14
CA ARG A 8 -24.35 -23.02 12.11
C ARG A 8 -23.27 -22.78 11.06
N VAL A 9 -22.10 -23.34 11.32
CA VAL A 9 -21.06 -23.58 10.31
C VAL A 9 -21.58 -24.67 9.36
N ARG A 10 -21.80 -24.33 8.08
CA ARG A 10 -22.15 -25.32 7.04
C ARG A 10 -20.88 -25.74 6.28
N ARG A 11 -20.50 -27.01 6.46
CA ARG A 11 -19.57 -27.75 5.59
C ARG A 11 -20.09 -27.79 4.15
N ALA A 12 -19.26 -27.39 3.19
CA ALA A 12 -19.56 -27.50 1.76
C ALA A 12 -19.42 -28.95 1.28
N ARG A 13 -20.41 -29.44 0.50
CA ARG A 13 -20.36 -30.69 -0.26
C ARG A 13 -20.46 -30.39 -1.76
N PHE A 14 -19.58 -31.03 -2.53
CA PHE A 14 -19.50 -31.02 -4.00
C PHE A 14 -20.63 -31.81 -4.69
N ARG A 15 -20.99 -31.37 -5.92
CA ARG A 15 -21.30 -32.13 -7.19
C ARG A 15 -22.42 -31.45 -8.04
N PRO A 16 -22.64 -31.80 -9.34
CA PRO A 16 -21.90 -31.39 -10.55
C PRO A 16 -22.83 -30.73 -11.61
N ALA A 17 -22.28 -30.46 -12.82
CA ALA A 17 -22.85 -29.72 -13.95
C ALA A 17 -23.88 -30.47 -14.84
N ALA A 18 -24.55 -29.69 -15.72
CA ALA A 18 -25.28 -29.99 -16.99
C ALA A 18 -26.70 -29.38 -16.99
N ALA A 19 -27.33 -28.84 -18.04
CA ALA A 19 -27.05 -28.66 -19.48
C ALA A 19 -27.94 -27.54 -20.08
N LEU A 20 -27.62 -27.14 -21.32
CA LEU A 20 -28.24 -26.13 -22.19
C LEU A 20 -29.67 -26.46 -22.68
N THR A 21 -30.40 -25.41 -23.09
CA THR A 21 -31.24 -25.23 -24.31
C THR A 21 -31.78 -23.78 -24.25
N GLY A 22 -31.84 -22.90 -25.26
CA GLY A 22 -31.91 -22.96 -26.72
C GLY A 22 -33.20 -22.22 -27.16
N LEU A 23 -33.13 -21.15 -27.99
CA LEU A 23 -34.20 -20.50 -28.82
C LEU A 23 -33.68 -19.12 -29.32
N THR A 24 -33.17 -18.95 -30.55
CA THR A 24 -33.78 -18.65 -31.88
C THR A 24 -34.35 -17.23 -32.11
N GLY A 25 -33.87 -16.59 -33.19
CA GLY A 25 -34.58 -15.62 -34.05
C GLY A 25 -34.30 -14.14 -33.76
N LEU A 26 -34.09 -13.21 -34.69
CA LEU A 26 -34.27 -13.14 -36.15
C LEU A 26 -33.28 -12.09 -36.71
N ALA A 27 -32.86 -12.28 -37.95
CA ALA A 27 -32.12 -11.29 -38.74
C ALA A 27 -33.09 -10.35 -39.48
N VAL A 28 -32.73 -9.07 -39.59
CA VAL A 28 -33.24 -8.17 -40.63
C VAL A 28 -32.08 -7.31 -41.13
N THR A 29 -31.70 -7.52 -42.38
CA THR A 29 -30.81 -6.68 -43.17
C THR A 29 -31.64 -5.62 -43.89
N ALA A 30 -31.20 -4.37 -43.86
CA ALA A 30 -31.62 -3.33 -44.79
C ALA A 30 -30.38 -2.53 -45.24
N LEU A 31 -30.33 -2.29 -46.54
CA LEU A 31 -29.21 -1.83 -47.34
C LEU A 31 -29.51 -0.41 -47.86
N LEU A 32 -28.44 0.31 -48.19
CA LEU A 32 -28.32 1.46 -49.12
C LEU A 32 -28.23 2.87 -48.53
N GLY A 33 -27.24 3.62 -49.06
CA GLY A 33 -27.30 5.08 -49.14
C GLY A 33 -25.97 5.80 -48.96
N THR A 34 -25.02 5.66 -49.88
CA THR A 34 -23.86 6.57 -49.98
C THR A 34 -24.27 7.87 -50.65
N ALA A 35 -24.19 9.00 -49.93
CA ALA A 35 -24.24 10.34 -50.49
C ALA A 35 -23.03 11.15 -49.98
N LEU A 36 -22.16 11.54 -50.92
CA LEU A 36 -21.05 12.46 -50.70
C LEU A 36 -21.61 13.89 -50.65
N ALA A 37 -21.54 14.54 -49.48
CA ALA A 37 -21.78 15.97 -49.32
C ALA A 37 -20.49 16.64 -48.84
N THR A 38 -19.94 17.54 -49.67
CA THR A 38 -18.81 18.41 -49.33
C THR A 38 -19.26 19.53 -48.39
N ALA A 39 -18.82 19.49 -47.13
CA ALA A 39 -19.07 20.54 -46.15
C ALA A 39 -17.94 21.60 -46.15
N PRO A 40 -18.23 22.88 -45.83
CA PRO A 40 -17.25 23.96 -45.90
C PRO A 40 -16.23 23.90 -44.75
N SER A 41 -15.02 24.40 -45.02
CA SER A 41 -13.96 24.65 -44.03
C SER A 41 -14.46 25.56 -42.89
N ALA A 42 -14.54 25.02 -41.68
CA ALA A 42 -14.81 25.79 -40.47
C ALA A 42 -13.49 26.36 -39.93
N ALA A 43 -13.40 27.69 -39.86
CA ALA A 43 -12.29 28.40 -39.25
C ALA A 43 -12.18 28.05 -37.75
N ALA A 44 -10.95 27.75 -37.30
CA ALA A 44 -10.66 27.39 -35.92
C ALA A 44 -10.83 28.61 -34.99
N GLY A 45 -11.77 28.52 -34.05
CA GLY A 45 -11.89 29.46 -32.94
C GLY A 45 -10.75 29.33 -31.91
N PRO A 46 -10.61 30.28 -30.98
CA PRO A 46 -9.50 30.32 -30.03
C PRO A 46 -9.47 29.06 -29.16
N LYS A 47 -8.28 28.45 -29.04
CA LYS A 47 -8.06 27.28 -28.17
C LYS A 47 -8.26 27.68 -26.72
N GLU A 48 -9.37 27.25 -26.13
CA GLU A 48 -9.62 27.34 -24.70
C GLU A 48 -8.52 26.59 -23.95
N ALA A 49 -7.90 27.24 -22.96
CA ALA A 49 -6.89 26.62 -22.12
C ALA A 49 -7.51 25.40 -21.42
N PRO A 50 -6.82 24.24 -21.35
CA PRO A 50 -7.41 23.06 -20.75
C PRO A 50 -7.74 23.34 -19.28
N ALA A 51 -9.03 23.27 -18.96
CA ALA A 51 -9.52 23.35 -17.61
C ALA A 51 -8.77 22.32 -16.73
N ALA A 52 -8.35 22.75 -15.55
CA ALA A 52 -7.80 21.83 -14.55
C ALA A 52 -8.79 20.71 -14.31
N ALA A 53 -8.34 19.45 -14.43
CA ALA A 53 -9.19 18.30 -14.17
C ALA A 53 -9.79 18.41 -12.76
N ALA A 54 -11.12 18.46 -12.68
CA ALA A 54 -11.83 18.43 -11.41
C ALA A 54 -11.46 17.14 -10.63
N PRO A 55 -11.50 17.16 -9.29
CA PRO A 55 -11.27 15.94 -8.50
C PRO A 55 -12.29 14.88 -8.92
N ALA A 56 -11.83 13.63 -9.12
CA ALA A 56 -12.72 12.54 -9.53
C ALA A 56 -13.71 12.11 -8.43
N CYS A 57 -13.54 12.60 -7.19
CA CYS A 57 -14.42 12.35 -6.05
C CYS A 57 -15.00 13.65 -5.48
N SER A 58 -16.21 13.56 -4.88
CA SER A 58 -16.83 14.72 -4.23
C SER A 58 -16.03 15.19 -3.00
N ALA A 59 -16.18 16.46 -2.61
CA ALA A 59 -15.44 17.06 -1.50
C ALA A 59 -15.51 16.27 -0.16
N ALA A 60 -16.60 15.55 0.10
CA ALA A 60 -16.74 14.70 1.30
C ALA A 60 -15.68 13.57 1.36
N TYR A 61 -15.29 13.06 0.19
CA TYR A 61 -14.35 11.96 0.01
C TYR A 61 -12.93 12.44 -0.30
N GLN A 62 -12.69 13.74 -0.32
CA GLN A 62 -11.37 14.30 -0.57
C GLN A 62 -10.61 14.50 0.76
N ILE A 63 -9.29 14.29 0.69
CA ILE A 63 -8.32 14.73 1.69
C ILE A 63 -7.30 15.59 0.94
N GLU A 64 -7.10 16.80 1.43
CA GLU A 64 -6.03 17.69 1.01
C GLU A 64 -5.34 18.23 2.27
N GLN A 65 -4.02 18.06 2.34
CA GLN A 65 -3.23 18.50 3.48
C GLN A 65 -1.95 19.16 3.01
N VAL A 66 -1.75 20.40 3.45
CA VAL A 66 -0.46 21.09 3.34
C VAL A 66 0.36 20.75 4.59
N LEU A 67 1.58 20.27 4.40
CA LEU A 67 2.56 19.93 5.42
C LEU A 67 3.65 21.00 5.50
N ASP A 68 4.61 20.79 6.39
CA ASP A 68 5.83 21.60 6.47
C ASP A 68 6.56 21.69 5.12
N GLY A 69 7.29 22.80 4.92
CA GLY A 69 7.93 23.10 3.64
C GLY A 69 6.98 23.50 2.50
N GLY A 70 5.65 23.51 2.73
CA GLY A 70 4.65 23.85 1.72
C GLY A 70 4.30 22.68 0.79
N THR A 71 4.71 21.47 1.15
CA THR A 71 4.30 20.24 0.45
C THR A 71 2.80 20.01 0.62
N THR A 72 2.10 19.67 -0.45
CA THR A 72 0.68 19.31 -0.41
C THR A 72 0.46 17.88 -0.87
N TRP A 73 -0.29 17.12 -0.07
CA TRP A 73 -0.84 15.82 -0.45
C TRP A 73 -2.33 15.95 -0.78
N ARG A 74 -2.76 15.26 -1.84
CA ARG A 74 -4.18 15.17 -2.22
C ARG A 74 -4.53 13.74 -2.57
N MET A 75 -5.71 13.32 -2.14
CA MET A 75 -6.25 11.98 -2.43
C MET A 75 -7.76 11.96 -2.29
N CYS A 76 -8.36 10.96 -2.90
CA CYS A 76 -9.70 10.50 -2.60
C CYS A 76 -9.62 9.32 -1.65
N TRP A 77 -10.65 9.14 -0.83
CA TRP A 77 -10.86 7.91 -0.09
C TRP A 77 -12.24 7.35 -0.42
N HIS A 78 -12.34 6.03 -0.49
CA HIS A 78 -13.62 5.35 -0.39
C HIS A 78 -13.49 4.17 0.55
N TYR A 79 -14.64 3.59 0.88
CA TYR A 79 -14.72 2.48 1.80
C TYR A 79 -15.20 1.22 1.09
N ASN A 80 -14.42 0.16 1.18
CA ASN A 80 -14.70 -1.14 0.59
C ASN A 80 -15.16 -2.10 1.69
N THR A 81 -16.20 -2.89 1.40
CA THR A 81 -16.81 -3.79 2.37
C THR A 81 -15.95 -5.00 2.76
N LEU A 82 -14.86 -5.25 2.03
CA LEU A 82 -13.84 -6.24 2.38
C LEU A 82 -12.57 -5.52 2.84
N SER A 83 -11.87 -4.81 1.96
CA SER A 83 -10.57 -4.16 2.27
C SER A 83 -10.62 -3.04 3.30
N GLY A 84 -11.80 -2.52 3.67
CA GLY A 84 -11.92 -1.32 4.49
C GLY A 84 -11.49 -0.07 3.74
N LEU A 85 -10.53 0.69 4.30
CA LEU A 85 -10.03 1.92 3.70
C LEU A 85 -9.31 1.68 2.36
N VAL A 86 -9.75 2.40 1.34
CA VAL A 86 -9.07 2.49 0.04
C VAL A 86 -8.74 3.94 -0.26
N LEU A 87 -7.48 4.21 -0.62
CA LEU A 87 -7.05 5.51 -1.09
C LEU A 87 -6.93 5.47 -2.61
N ASP A 88 -7.58 6.42 -3.27
CA ASP A 88 -7.49 6.61 -4.70
C ASP A 88 -6.86 7.96 -5.00
N ASP A 89 -6.35 8.07 -6.22
CA ASP A 89 -5.99 9.35 -6.78
C ASP A 89 -4.95 10.14 -5.96
N VAL A 90 -4.00 9.41 -5.38
CA VAL A 90 -2.97 9.97 -4.50
C VAL A 90 -1.98 10.78 -5.34
N SER A 91 -1.78 12.05 -4.94
CA SER A 91 -0.84 12.96 -5.58
C SER A 91 -0.03 13.76 -4.56
N TYR A 92 1.20 14.03 -4.97
CA TYR A 92 2.24 14.70 -4.21
C TYR A 92 2.62 16.00 -4.90
N GLN A 93 2.67 17.11 -4.17
CA GLN A 93 3.11 18.39 -4.72
C GLN A 93 4.04 19.10 -3.73
N PRO A 94 5.36 19.01 -3.88
CA PRO A 94 6.27 19.87 -3.14
C PRO A 94 6.13 21.32 -3.63
N LYS A 95 6.49 22.29 -2.78
CA LYS A 95 6.36 23.73 -3.08
C LYS A 95 7.01 24.15 -4.41
N SER A 96 8.07 23.47 -4.82
CA SER A 96 8.85 23.77 -6.02
C SER A 96 8.27 23.20 -7.32
N GLU A 97 7.21 22.39 -7.25
CA GLU A 97 6.54 21.78 -8.40
C GLU A 97 5.23 22.53 -8.74
N PRO A 98 5.05 22.99 -9.99
CA PRO A 98 3.93 23.84 -10.37
C PRO A 98 2.59 23.08 -10.46
N LYS A 99 2.63 21.75 -10.53
CA LYS A 99 1.46 20.88 -10.66
C LYS A 99 1.60 19.66 -9.75
N PRO A 100 0.49 19.08 -9.27
CA PRO A 100 0.52 17.81 -8.54
C PRO A 100 1.10 16.68 -9.39
N ILE A 101 2.00 15.90 -8.79
CA ILE A 101 2.55 14.67 -9.36
C ILE A 101 1.68 13.52 -8.89
N ARG A 102 1.07 12.80 -9.84
CA ARG A 102 0.30 11.59 -9.55
C ARG A 102 1.23 10.47 -9.10
N VAL A 103 0.88 9.77 -8.02
CA VAL A 103 1.70 8.69 -7.44
C VAL A 103 0.98 7.35 -7.54
N LEU A 104 -0.15 7.20 -6.84
CA LEU A 104 -0.95 5.98 -6.83
C LEU A 104 -2.31 6.28 -7.44
N THR A 105 -2.74 5.42 -8.37
CA THR A 105 -4.12 5.36 -8.82
C THR A 105 -5.00 4.80 -7.71
N SER A 106 -4.56 3.72 -7.06
CA SER A 106 -5.23 3.18 -5.86
C SER A 106 -4.27 2.41 -4.96
N ALA A 107 -4.58 2.36 -3.67
CA ALA A 107 -3.84 1.60 -2.66
C ALA A 107 -4.77 1.13 -1.53
N ARG A 108 -4.60 -0.12 -1.10
CA ARG A 108 -5.44 -0.76 -0.07
C ARG A 108 -4.79 -2.01 0.52
N LEU A 109 -5.36 -2.49 1.63
CA LEU A 109 -5.14 -3.86 2.08
C LEU A 109 -5.76 -4.87 1.10
N ALA A 110 -5.05 -5.97 0.92
CA ALA A 110 -5.36 -7.03 -0.03
C ALA A 110 -5.57 -8.39 0.65
N GLN A 111 -5.00 -8.63 1.83
CA GLN A 111 -5.36 -9.72 2.73
C GLN A 111 -4.72 -9.51 4.11
N VAL A 112 -5.30 -10.09 5.15
CA VAL A 112 -4.58 -10.44 6.38
C VAL A 112 -4.75 -11.95 6.59
N HIS A 113 -3.67 -12.70 6.43
CA HIS A 113 -3.70 -14.16 6.50
C HIS A 113 -3.10 -14.65 7.82
N VAL A 114 -3.92 -15.36 8.62
CA VAL A 114 -3.67 -15.72 10.02
C VAL A 114 -3.73 -17.24 10.23
N PRO A 115 -2.64 -17.97 9.94
CA PRO A 115 -2.51 -19.38 10.28
C PRO A 115 -2.06 -19.55 11.73
N TYR A 116 -2.69 -20.48 12.44
CA TYR A 116 -2.28 -20.94 13.76
C TYR A 116 -1.22 -22.06 13.65
N ASP A 117 -0.28 -22.08 14.59
CA ASP A 117 0.88 -22.99 14.56
C ASP A 117 0.52 -24.45 14.85
N ASP A 118 -0.68 -24.69 15.41
CA ASP A 118 -1.20 -26.03 15.62
C ASP A 118 -1.71 -26.71 14.35
N GLY A 119 -2.05 -25.90 13.33
CA GLY A 119 -2.56 -26.30 12.03
C GLY A 119 -4.08 -26.51 11.96
N GLU A 120 -4.82 -26.25 13.05
CA GLU A 120 -6.26 -26.49 13.11
C GLU A 120 -7.09 -25.31 12.57
N ALA A 121 -6.53 -24.09 12.63
CA ALA A 121 -7.18 -22.88 12.15
C ALA A 121 -6.30 -22.02 11.23
N GLU A 122 -6.91 -21.48 10.18
CA GLU A 122 -6.29 -20.56 9.24
C GLU A 122 -7.36 -19.61 8.70
N TYR A 123 -7.12 -18.30 8.82
CA TYR A 123 -8.09 -17.27 8.46
C TYR A 123 -7.54 -16.34 7.39
N ASP A 124 -8.41 -15.99 6.43
CA ASP A 124 -8.22 -14.90 5.48
C ASP A 124 -9.12 -13.75 5.93
N ASP A 125 -8.68 -12.91 6.86
CA ASP A 125 -9.59 -12.01 7.60
C ASP A 125 -10.32 -11.02 6.69
N ILE A 126 -9.69 -10.55 5.60
CA ILE A 126 -10.31 -9.54 4.71
C ILE A 126 -11.45 -10.14 3.88
N THR A 127 -11.32 -11.39 3.42
CA THR A 127 -12.28 -12.02 2.50
C THR A 127 -13.20 -13.04 3.19
N GLY A 128 -12.71 -13.67 4.25
CA GLY A 128 -13.38 -14.73 5.01
C GLY A 128 -14.10 -14.25 6.27
N THR A 129 -13.98 -12.98 6.65
CA THR A 129 -14.70 -12.39 7.79
C THR A 129 -15.45 -11.11 7.40
N ASP A 130 -16.13 -10.51 8.37
CA ASP A 130 -16.81 -9.22 8.22
C ASP A 130 -15.86 -8.02 8.35
N PHE A 131 -14.54 -8.16 8.15
CA PHE A 131 -13.51 -7.14 8.42
C PHE A 131 -13.91 -5.73 7.99
N GLY A 132 -14.28 -5.56 6.71
CA GLY A 132 -14.68 -4.25 6.17
C GLY A 132 -16.02 -3.77 6.73
N GLN A 133 -16.96 -4.67 7.03
CA GLN A 133 -18.21 -4.31 7.68
C GLN A 133 -17.99 -3.91 9.14
N ALA A 134 -17.08 -4.56 9.85
CA ALA A 134 -16.83 -4.37 11.28
C ALA A 134 -15.96 -3.14 11.60
N LEU A 135 -16.25 -2.01 10.95
CA LEU A 135 -15.63 -0.70 11.21
C LEU A 135 -16.01 -0.18 12.59
N GLN A 136 -15.02 0.29 13.35
CA GLN A 136 -15.24 0.82 14.69
C GLN A 136 -15.52 2.33 14.68
N ASN A 137 -16.36 2.79 15.62
CA ASN A 137 -16.52 4.22 15.87
C ASN A 137 -15.31 4.75 16.64
N LEU A 138 -14.64 5.75 16.07
CA LEU A 138 -13.55 6.44 16.72
C LEU A 138 -14.09 7.55 17.63
N LYS A 139 -13.54 7.63 18.84
CA LYS A 139 -13.71 8.78 19.73
C LYS A 139 -12.74 9.90 19.35
N PRO A 140 -13.04 11.17 19.66
CA PRO A 140 -12.13 12.29 19.37
C PRO A 140 -10.70 12.11 19.89
N ALA A 141 -10.53 11.49 21.05
CA ALA A 141 -9.21 11.19 21.63
C ALA A 141 -8.39 10.20 20.81
N GLU A 142 -9.05 9.36 20.01
CA GLU A 142 -8.42 8.40 19.10
C GLU A 142 -8.01 9.05 17.78
N CYS A 143 -8.32 10.33 17.54
CA CYS A 143 -7.92 11.11 16.37
C CYS A 143 -7.39 12.50 16.79
N PRO A 144 -6.30 12.55 17.57
CA PRO A 144 -5.85 13.79 18.21
C PRO A 144 -5.48 14.85 17.17
N GLY A 145 -6.06 16.05 17.30
CA GLY A 145 -5.84 17.17 16.38
C GLY A 145 -6.35 16.96 14.95
N GLY A 146 -7.10 15.88 14.72
CA GLY A 146 -7.59 15.49 13.40
C GLY A 146 -9.09 15.66 13.22
N THR A 147 -9.55 15.21 12.06
CA THR A 147 -10.97 15.14 11.71
C THR A 147 -11.40 13.69 11.59
N ILE A 148 -12.48 13.32 12.29
CA ILE A 148 -13.12 12.02 12.13
C ILE A 148 -14.23 12.16 11.08
N LYS A 149 -14.06 11.47 9.94
CA LYS A 149 -15.04 11.41 8.87
C LYS A 149 -16.05 10.30 9.14
N THR A 150 -17.28 10.54 8.71
CA THR A 150 -18.35 9.52 8.73
C THR A 150 -18.26 8.66 7.49
N VAL A 151 -18.27 7.35 7.69
CA VAL A 151 -18.27 6.31 6.67
C VAL A 151 -19.65 5.67 6.66
N LYS A 152 -20.25 5.52 5.48
CA LYS A 152 -21.48 4.74 5.31
C LYS A 152 -21.11 3.29 5.05
N VAL A 153 -21.38 2.43 6.01
CA VAL A 153 -21.13 0.99 5.95
C VAL A 153 -22.46 0.28 5.69
N PRO A 154 -22.55 -0.62 4.69
CA PRO A 154 -23.77 -1.41 4.46
C PRO A 154 -24.24 -2.12 5.72
N ASP A 155 -25.56 -2.15 5.93
CA ASP A 155 -26.24 -2.78 7.07
C ASP A 155 -25.90 -2.24 8.49
N MET A 156 -24.78 -1.55 8.67
CA MET A 156 -24.40 -0.84 9.91
C MET A 156 -24.79 0.64 9.92
N GLY A 157 -24.92 1.27 8.75
CA GLY A 157 -25.25 2.68 8.63
C GLY A 157 -24.04 3.62 8.75
N ASN A 158 -24.20 4.73 9.45
CA ASN A 158 -23.16 5.76 9.56
C ASN A 158 -22.22 5.46 10.73
N VAL A 159 -20.93 5.28 10.44
CA VAL A 159 -19.87 5.02 11.42
C VAL A 159 -18.85 6.15 11.38
N LYS A 160 -18.50 6.74 12.52
CA LYS A 160 -17.42 7.73 12.63
C LYS A 160 -16.06 7.04 12.65
N GLY A 161 -15.67 6.42 11.52
CA GLY A 161 -14.62 5.40 11.51
C GLY A 161 -13.30 5.77 10.81
N LEU A 162 -13.17 6.95 10.20
CA LEU A 162 -11.96 7.34 9.47
C LEU A 162 -11.35 8.60 10.08
N CYS A 163 -10.13 8.50 10.60
CA CYS A 163 -9.35 9.64 11.07
C CYS A 163 -8.44 10.18 9.98
N ALA A 164 -8.41 11.49 9.80
CA ALA A 164 -7.35 12.21 9.09
C ALA A 164 -6.73 13.24 10.03
N THR A 165 -5.43 13.13 10.32
CA THR A 165 -4.72 14.02 11.24
C THR A 165 -3.28 14.27 10.78
N THR A 166 -2.55 15.14 11.48
CA THR A 166 -1.10 15.29 11.28
C THR A 166 -0.34 14.94 12.55
N ARG A 167 0.87 14.38 12.40
CA ARG A 167 1.75 14.03 13.53
C ARG A 167 3.17 14.47 13.24
N ALA A 168 3.89 14.93 14.26
CA ALA A 168 5.31 15.22 14.15
C ALA A 168 6.11 13.93 13.85
N ARG A 169 7.06 14.01 12.90
CA ARG A 169 7.94 12.89 12.51
C ARG A 169 9.39 13.04 12.99
N GLY A 170 9.70 14.14 13.68
CA GLY A 170 11.05 14.50 14.05
C GLY A 170 11.78 15.25 12.93
N HIS A 171 13.09 15.09 12.81
CA HIS A 171 13.88 15.81 11.81
C HIS A 171 13.45 15.45 10.37
N ALA A 172 13.15 16.48 9.59
CA ALA A 172 13.02 16.37 8.13
C ALA A 172 14.41 16.36 7.46
N TYR A 173 15.33 17.19 7.95
CA TYR A 173 16.74 17.17 7.60
C TYR A 173 17.56 17.91 8.66
N ARG A 174 18.87 17.67 8.66
CA ARG A 174 19.87 18.46 9.40
C ARG A 174 21.20 18.44 8.64
N LEU A 175 21.80 19.59 8.41
CA LEU A 175 23.12 19.78 7.80
C LEU A 175 23.88 20.86 8.59
N ASN A 176 25.09 20.52 9.05
CA ASN A 176 26.04 21.50 9.59
C ASN A 176 26.99 21.89 8.46
N ASP A 177 26.78 23.04 7.84
CA ASP A 177 27.58 23.54 6.73
C ASP A 177 28.84 24.23 7.27
N ASP A 178 29.79 23.46 7.77
CA ASP A 178 30.95 23.97 8.52
C ASP A 178 32.23 24.09 7.71
N ALA A 179 33.22 24.80 8.27
CA ALA A 179 34.47 25.07 7.58
C ALA A 179 35.30 23.81 7.26
N SER A 180 35.10 22.69 7.96
CA SER A 180 35.80 21.44 7.66
C SER A 180 35.41 20.87 6.29
N THR A 181 34.26 21.29 5.80
CA THR A 181 33.74 20.93 4.50
C THR A 181 33.67 22.11 3.53
N GLY A 182 34.25 23.26 3.86
CA GLY A 182 34.21 24.46 3.01
C GLY A 182 32.93 25.30 3.16
N GLY A 183 32.06 24.95 4.11
CA GLY A 183 30.84 25.67 4.45
C GLY A 183 31.06 26.98 5.21
N ASN A 184 29.97 27.74 5.38
CA ASN A 184 30.00 29.08 5.99
C ASN A 184 29.66 29.12 7.50
N GLY A 185 29.57 27.96 8.15
CA GLY A 185 29.21 27.79 9.56
C GLY A 185 27.70 27.74 9.84
N LYS A 186 26.83 27.69 8.81
CA LYS A 186 25.38 27.72 8.98
C LYS A 186 24.80 26.34 9.27
N LEU A 187 23.91 26.27 10.27
CA LEU A 187 23.09 25.09 10.53
C LEU A 187 21.80 25.17 9.71
N TYR A 188 21.56 24.18 8.86
CA TYR A 188 20.27 23.96 8.21
C TYR A 188 19.55 22.81 8.90
N SER A 189 18.35 23.03 9.42
CA SER A 189 17.55 22.00 10.07
C SER A 189 16.07 22.30 9.94
N ALA A 190 15.25 21.26 9.82
CA ALA A 190 13.81 21.36 9.87
C ALA A 190 13.20 20.16 10.60
N GLN A 191 12.08 20.39 11.27
CA GLN A 191 11.21 19.33 11.77
C GLN A 191 10.13 19.03 10.73
N GLY A 192 9.75 17.78 10.60
CA GLY A 192 8.74 17.32 9.68
C GLY A 192 7.45 16.86 10.35
N LYS A 193 6.39 16.82 9.57
CA LYS A 193 5.10 16.23 9.90
C LYS A 193 4.68 15.24 8.82
N ASP A 194 3.89 14.26 9.25
CA ASP A 194 3.18 13.35 8.38
C ASP A 194 1.68 13.66 8.44
N LEU A 195 0.99 13.54 7.29
CA LEU A 195 -0.46 13.32 7.25
C LEU A 195 -0.71 11.83 7.54
N LEU A 196 -1.56 11.53 8.52
CA LEU A 196 -2.01 10.19 8.86
C LEU A 196 -3.47 10.03 8.45
N VAL A 197 -3.78 8.93 7.77
CA VAL A 197 -5.16 8.52 7.42
C VAL A 197 -5.34 7.08 7.86
N TYR A 198 -6.30 6.81 8.75
CA TYR A 198 -6.53 5.45 9.25
C TYR A 198 -7.97 5.14 9.64
N THR A 199 -8.25 3.83 9.67
CA THR A 199 -9.47 3.20 10.19
C THR A 199 -9.10 2.09 11.17
N VAL A 200 -10.06 1.72 12.04
CA VAL A 200 -9.93 0.55 12.93
C VAL A 200 -11.05 -0.44 12.61
N ASN A 201 -10.65 -1.66 12.25
CA ASN A 201 -11.55 -2.73 11.82
C ASN A 201 -11.40 -3.94 12.75
N LYS A 202 -12.51 -4.58 13.11
CA LYS A 202 -12.46 -5.85 13.86
C LYS A 202 -12.42 -7.03 12.90
N ALA A 203 -11.67 -8.06 13.30
CA ALA A 203 -11.85 -9.42 12.83
C ALA A 203 -12.04 -10.29 14.08
N SER A 204 -13.30 -10.56 14.44
CA SER A 204 -13.65 -11.22 15.70
C SER A 204 -13.08 -10.50 16.94
N TRP A 205 -12.15 -11.12 17.69
CA TRP A 205 -11.50 -10.56 18.87
C TRP A 205 -10.28 -9.68 18.55
N TYR A 206 -9.75 -9.75 17.33
CA TYR A 206 -8.68 -8.90 16.86
C TYR A 206 -9.20 -7.55 16.37
N GLU A 207 -8.36 -6.54 16.51
CA GLU A 207 -8.53 -5.23 15.90
C GLU A 207 -7.30 -4.87 15.06
N TYR A 208 -7.56 -4.35 13.87
CA TYR A 208 -6.54 -3.92 12.92
C TYR A 208 -6.68 -2.44 12.63
N ILE A 209 -5.62 -1.69 12.93
CA ILE A 209 -5.47 -0.28 12.59
C ILE A 209 -4.82 -0.20 11.20
N THR A 210 -5.61 0.10 10.17
CA THR A 210 -5.11 0.28 8.80
C THR A 210 -4.66 1.72 8.63
N GLU A 211 -3.35 1.98 8.56
CA GLU A 211 -2.78 3.33 8.57
C GLU A 211 -1.95 3.63 7.32
N TRP A 212 -2.18 4.80 6.73
CA TRP A 212 -1.34 5.40 5.70
C TRP A 212 -0.76 6.72 6.21
N ARG A 213 0.55 6.89 6.05
CA ARG A 213 1.29 8.12 6.38
C ARG A 213 1.88 8.72 5.11
N PHE A 214 1.79 10.04 5.00
CA PHE A 214 2.29 10.82 3.88
C PHE A 214 3.20 11.93 4.40
N SER A 215 4.49 11.88 4.07
CA SER A 215 5.51 12.77 4.60
C SER A 215 5.75 13.99 3.69
N SER A 216 6.25 15.08 4.28
CA SER A 216 6.59 16.31 3.54
C SER A 216 7.68 16.13 2.49
N ASP A 217 8.52 15.10 2.62
CA ASP A 217 9.57 14.74 1.66
C ASP A 217 9.09 13.85 0.50
N GLY A 218 7.83 13.42 0.50
CA GLY A 218 7.25 12.55 -0.53
C GLY A 218 7.15 11.08 -0.12
N THR A 219 7.69 10.67 1.02
CA THR A 219 7.58 9.27 1.49
C THR A 219 6.13 8.91 1.80
N ILE A 220 5.72 7.71 1.41
CA ILE A 220 4.43 7.11 1.79
C ILE A 220 4.72 5.85 2.60
N THR A 221 4.21 5.78 3.82
CA THR A 221 4.33 4.58 4.68
C THR A 221 2.96 3.97 4.89
N SER A 222 2.84 2.66 4.76
CA SER A 222 1.64 1.94 5.19
C SER A 222 1.97 0.99 6.33
N ASN A 223 1.14 1.01 7.36
CA ASN A 223 1.24 0.10 8.49
C ASN A 223 -0.12 -0.53 8.77
N VAL A 224 -0.08 -1.77 9.28
CA VAL A 224 -1.18 -2.39 9.99
C VAL A 224 -0.75 -2.60 11.44
N GLY A 225 -1.54 -2.07 12.36
CA GLY A 225 -1.40 -2.30 13.80
C GLY A 225 -2.36 -3.40 14.23
N ALA A 226 -1.85 -4.56 14.65
CA ALA A 226 -2.65 -5.64 15.24
C ALA A 226 -2.77 -5.43 16.76
N THR A 227 -4.00 -5.43 17.29
CA THR A 227 -4.34 -5.24 18.71
C THR A 227 -5.66 -5.97 19.01
N GLY A 228 -6.39 -5.58 20.05
CA GLY A 228 -7.61 -6.25 20.50
C GLY A 228 -7.32 -7.21 21.64
N SER A 229 -7.73 -8.46 21.51
CA SER A 229 -7.50 -9.52 22.50
C SER A 229 -6.88 -10.74 21.82
N LEU A 230 -6.17 -11.56 22.60
CA LEU A 230 -5.88 -12.94 22.17
C LEU A 230 -7.19 -13.71 21.97
N SER A 231 -7.14 -14.78 21.18
CA SER A 231 -8.31 -15.67 21.05
C SER A 231 -8.71 -16.21 22.42
N PRO A 232 -9.99 -16.11 22.81
CA PRO A 232 -10.45 -16.62 24.10
C PRO A 232 -10.54 -18.16 24.12
N TYR A 233 -10.32 -18.83 23.00
CA TYR A 233 -10.53 -20.28 22.85
C TYR A 233 -9.25 -21.10 22.68
N ASP A 234 -8.13 -20.46 22.32
CA ASP A 234 -6.93 -21.14 21.83
C ASP A 234 -5.82 -21.13 22.90
N TYR A 235 -6.07 -21.84 24.01
CA TYR A 235 -5.21 -21.88 25.21
C TYR A 235 -4.54 -23.24 25.49
N ASN A 236 -4.51 -24.11 24.48
CA ASN A 236 -3.94 -25.46 24.51
C ASN A 236 -2.69 -25.61 23.62
N GLY A 237 -2.00 -24.49 23.32
CA GLY A 237 -0.76 -24.41 22.53
C GLY A 237 0.43 -25.08 23.20
N THR A 238 0.40 -26.41 23.29
CA THR A 238 1.44 -27.26 23.89
C THR A 238 2.48 -27.69 22.84
N ASP A 239 3.52 -28.41 23.27
CA ASP A 239 4.58 -28.94 22.38
C ASP A 239 5.26 -27.87 21.49
N GLY A 240 5.52 -26.69 22.08
CA GLY A 240 6.19 -25.58 21.40
C GLY A 240 5.32 -24.76 20.45
N LYS A 241 4.02 -25.03 20.36
CA LYS A 241 3.05 -24.32 19.49
C LYS A 241 2.40 -23.09 20.15
N GLY A 242 2.78 -22.77 21.37
CA GLY A 242 2.21 -21.66 22.13
C GLY A 242 3.11 -21.22 23.27
N TRP A 243 2.64 -20.26 24.04
CA TRP A 243 3.36 -19.69 25.17
C TRP A 243 2.47 -19.66 26.42
N PRO A 244 2.99 -20.00 27.62
CA PRO A 244 2.20 -19.92 28.84
C PRO A 244 1.81 -18.48 29.15
N ILE A 245 0.53 -18.25 29.44
CA ILE A 245 -0.02 -16.93 29.78
C ILE A 245 -0.79 -17.02 31.10
N GLY A 246 -0.67 -15.98 31.92
CA GLY A 246 -1.37 -15.85 33.20
C GLY A 246 -0.61 -16.48 34.35
N LYS A 247 -1.35 -16.93 35.38
CA LYS A 247 -0.73 -17.46 36.61
C LYS A 247 -0.19 -18.86 36.38
N GLY A 248 1.14 -18.98 36.33
CA GLY A 248 1.81 -20.26 36.12
C GLY A 248 1.61 -20.77 34.69
N ALA A 249 1.95 -22.03 34.46
CA ALA A 249 1.94 -22.64 33.14
C ALA A 249 0.72 -23.57 32.94
N THR A 250 -0.49 -23.06 33.20
CA THR A 250 -1.74 -23.85 33.11
C THR A 250 -2.56 -23.56 31.86
N ALA A 251 -2.27 -22.47 31.15
CA ALA A 251 -2.92 -22.06 29.91
C ALA A 251 -1.85 -21.55 28.93
N TYR A 252 -1.90 -22.01 27.69
CA TYR A 252 -0.90 -21.74 26.67
C TYR A 252 -1.56 -21.12 25.44
N ALA A 253 -1.44 -19.81 25.28
CA ALA A 253 -1.97 -19.13 24.11
C ALA A 253 -1.27 -19.64 22.85
N GLU A 254 -2.04 -20.04 21.85
CA GLU A 254 -1.50 -20.55 20.59
C GLU A 254 -0.77 -19.48 19.79
N SER A 255 0.44 -19.84 19.36
CA SER A 255 1.24 -19.03 18.45
C SER A 255 0.59 -19.04 17.06
N HIS A 256 0.73 -17.93 16.34
CA HIS A 256 0.15 -17.75 15.02
C HIS A 256 0.93 -16.71 14.24
N ALA A 257 0.72 -16.62 12.93
CA ALA A 257 1.32 -15.58 12.09
C ALA A 257 0.28 -14.58 11.60
N HIS A 258 0.72 -13.36 11.27
CA HIS A 258 -0.07 -12.35 10.55
C HIS A 258 0.68 -12.01 9.26
N ASN A 259 0.21 -12.48 8.11
CA ASN A 259 0.79 -12.13 6.81
C ASN A 259 -0.11 -11.09 6.15
N VAL A 260 0.31 -9.83 6.17
CA VAL A 260 -0.48 -8.72 5.63
C VAL A 260 -0.02 -8.44 4.22
N PHE A 261 -1.00 -8.36 3.31
CA PHE A 261 -0.79 -8.01 1.93
C PHE A 261 -1.37 -6.63 1.63
N TRP A 262 -0.63 -5.83 0.88
CA TRP A 262 -1.10 -4.59 0.28
C TRP A 262 -1.13 -4.73 -1.24
N ARG A 263 -2.09 -4.07 -1.89
CA ARG A 263 -2.17 -3.96 -3.35
C ARG A 263 -2.01 -2.50 -3.75
N LEU A 264 -0.98 -2.20 -4.52
CA LEU A 264 -0.63 -0.87 -5.00
C LEU A 264 -0.76 -0.80 -6.52
N ASN A 265 -1.55 0.16 -6.99
CA ASN A 265 -1.69 0.48 -8.40
C ASN A 265 -1.05 1.84 -8.65
N PHE A 266 0.18 1.85 -9.17
CA PHE A 266 0.88 3.09 -9.48
C PHE A 266 0.27 3.80 -10.69
N GLY A 267 0.18 5.12 -10.59
CA GLY A 267 -0.30 6.02 -11.63
C GLY A 267 0.69 7.16 -11.86
N LEU A 268 1.99 6.84 -11.87
CA LEU A 268 3.07 7.83 -11.86
C LEU A 268 2.93 8.82 -13.02
N ASP A 269 2.90 10.11 -12.69
CA ASP A 269 2.70 11.20 -13.66
C ASP A 269 1.43 11.05 -14.53
N GLY A 270 0.42 10.34 -14.03
CA GLY A 270 -0.87 10.13 -14.71
C GLY A 270 -0.88 8.97 -15.69
N SER A 271 0.17 8.13 -15.71
CA SER A 271 0.27 6.96 -16.58
C SER A 271 0.19 5.66 -15.78
N SER A 272 -0.59 4.70 -16.26
CA SER A 272 -0.59 3.33 -15.74
C SER A 272 0.59 2.49 -16.24
N LYS A 273 1.33 2.98 -17.24
CA LYS A 273 2.40 2.25 -17.92
C LYS A 273 3.74 2.37 -17.22
N ALA A 274 3.74 2.36 -15.89
CA ALA A 274 4.99 2.41 -15.13
C ALA A 274 5.84 1.15 -15.41
N LYS A 275 7.15 1.27 -15.24
CA LYS A 275 8.10 0.15 -15.34
C LYS A 275 8.57 -0.26 -13.96
N VAL A 276 8.98 -1.51 -13.81
CA VAL A 276 9.57 -2.01 -12.57
C VAL A 276 11.04 -2.35 -12.80
N GLU A 277 11.88 -2.04 -11.82
CA GLU A 277 13.32 -2.31 -11.88
C GLU A 277 13.79 -2.93 -10.57
N GLN A 278 14.59 -3.98 -10.69
CA GLN A 278 15.29 -4.61 -9.59
C GLN A 278 16.71 -4.07 -9.51
N TYR A 279 17.17 -3.82 -8.30
CA TYR A 279 18.54 -3.45 -7.98
C TYR A 279 19.16 -4.58 -7.17
N ASP A 280 20.36 -5.00 -7.56
CA ASP A 280 21.17 -5.98 -6.85
C ASP A 280 22.59 -5.44 -6.69
N SER A 281 23.05 -5.24 -5.46
CA SER A 281 24.43 -4.86 -5.21
C SER A 281 25.25 -6.04 -4.71
N LYS A 282 26.39 -6.29 -5.36
CA LYS A 282 27.31 -7.35 -4.99
C LYS A 282 28.60 -6.74 -4.45
N VAL A 283 28.94 -7.12 -3.22
CA VAL A 283 30.23 -6.80 -2.60
C VAL A 283 31.27 -7.80 -3.09
N THR A 284 32.43 -7.29 -3.49
CA THR A 284 33.60 -8.07 -3.86
C THR A 284 34.71 -7.78 -2.83
N PRO A 285 35.39 -8.82 -2.30
CA PRO A 285 36.50 -8.66 -1.37
C PRO A 285 37.60 -7.71 -1.90
N PRO A 286 38.40 -7.10 -1.01
CA PRO A 286 39.47 -6.20 -1.42
C PRO A 286 40.52 -6.94 -2.27
N ARG A 287 41.17 -6.19 -3.17
CA ARG A 287 42.37 -6.66 -3.88
C ARG A 287 43.60 -6.05 -3.21
N GLY A 288 44.48 -6.89 -2.67
CA GLY A 288 45.65 -6.43 -1.90
C GLY A 288 45.23 -5.65 -0.65
N ASN A 289 45.89 -4.51 -0.41
CA ASN A 289 45.63 -3.65 0.76
C ASN A 289 44.46 -2.67 0.57
N GLY A 290 43.62 -2.85 -0.46
CA GLY A 290 42.45 -2.00 -0.70
C GLY A 290 41.27 -2.30 0.22
N SER A 291 40.15 -1.60 0.00
CA SER A 291 38.86 -1.90 0.63
C SER A 291 37.97 -2.76 -0.28
N PRO A 292 36.95 -3.47 0.25
CA PRO A 292 35.93 -4.13 -0.56
C PRO A 292 35.30 -3.15 -1.56
N THR A 293 34.90 -3.67 -2.73
CA THR A 293 34.19 -2.87 -3.75
C THR A 293 32.76 -3.36 -3.90
N THR A 294 31.84 -2.48 -4.30
CA THR A 294 30.44 -2.84 -4.54
C THR A 294 30.06 -2.48 -5.96
N LYS A 295 29.41 -3.41 -6.66
CA LYS A 295 28.81 -3.16 -7.99
C LYS A 295 27.31 -3.40 -7.94
N THR A 296 26.54 -2.42 -8.35
CA THR A 296 25.07 -2.51 -8.46
C THR A 296 24.66 -2.82 -9.90
N THR A 297 23.82 -3.83 -10.06
CA THR A 297 23.17 -4.19 -11.33
C THR A 297 21.71 -3.75 -11.27
N ARG A 298 21.24 -3.08 -12.33
CA ARG A 298 19.85 -2.67 -12.50
C ARG A 298 19.21 -3.54 -13.58
N THR A 299 18.19 -4.29 -13.22
CA THR A 299 17.52 -5.25 -14.10
C THR A 299 16.07 -4.83 -14.32
N PRO A 300 15.64 -4.54 -15.56
CA PRO A 300 14.23 -4.31 -15.86
C PRO A 300 13.40 -5.56 -15.56
N VAL A 301 12.33 -5.41 -14.78
CA VAL A 301 11.33 -6.46 -14.56
C VAL A 301 10.24 -6.28 -15.61
N THR A 302 10.34 -7.03 -16.71
CA THR A 302 9.45 -6.91 -17.89
C THR A 302 8.32 -7.93 -17.89
N LYS A 303 8.40 -8.94 -17.02
CA LYS A 303 7.39 -9.97 -16.84
C LYS A 303 7.01 -10.07 -15.38
N GLU A 304 5.84 -10.63 -15.12
CA GLU A 304 5.37 -10.91 -13.77
C GLU A 304 6.43 -11.66 -12.97
N LEU A 305 6.60 -11.25 -11.71
CA LEU A 305 7.69 -11.72 -10.87
C LEU A 305 7.23 -11.79 -9.42
N ALA A 306 7.61 -12.86 -8.73
CA ALA A 306 7.60 -12.94 -7.28
C ALA A 306 9.05 -12.84 -6.77
N GLY A 307 9.30 -12.01 -5.77
CA GLY A 307 10.64 -11.66 -5.34
C GLY A 307 10.76 -11.48 -3.83
N ASP A 308 11.95 -11.78 -3.32
CA ASP A 308 12.31 -11.60 -1.91
C ASP A 308 13.34 -10.50 -1.75
N VAL A 309 13.10 -9.62 -0.79
CA VAL A 309 14.06 -8.65 -0.32
C VAL A 309 15.25 -9.40 0.24
N LYS A 310 16.46 -8.93 -0.08
CA LYS A 310 17.71 -9.47 0.43
C LYS A 310 18.65 -8.32 0.75
N ASP A 311 19.77 -8.62 1.39
CA ASP A 311 20.85 -7.66 1.58
C ASP A 311 21.20 -7.00 0.24
N MET A 312 21.01 -5.68 0.20
CA MET A 312 21.24 -4.83 -0.98
C MET A 312 20.46 -5.23 -2.25
N ARG A 313 19.32 -5.92 -2.11
CA ARG A 313 18.31 -6.13 -3.17
C ARG A 313 17.03 -5.37 -2.86
N TRP A 314 16.57 -4.59 -3.82
CA TRP A 314 15.33 -3.82 -3.72
C TRP A 314 14.74 -3.52 -5.09
N TRP A 315 13.54 -2.94 -5.13
CA TRP A 315 12.85 -2.59 -6.37
C TRP A 315 12.37 -1.15 -6.37
N ARG A 316 12.14 -0.61 -7.56
CA ARG A 316 11.37 0.63 -7.75
C ARG A 316 10.37 0.53 -8.88
N VAL A 317 9.35 1.38 -8.80
CA VAL A 317 8.40 1.66 -9.88
C VAL A 317 8.77 3.00 -10.51
N VAL A 318 8.93 3.00 -11.83
CA VAL A 318 9.50 4.10 -12.61
C VAL A 318 8.48 4.63 -13.61
N SER A 319 8.31 5.95 -13.62
CA SER A 319 7.46 6.66 -14.55
C SER A 319 7.95 6.49 -15.99
N THR A 320 7.01 6.34 -16.92
CA THR A 320 7.25 6.44 -18.36
C THR A 320 6.78 7.76 -18.94
N ALA A 321 6.14 8.62 -18.12
CA ALA A 321 5.48 9.84 -18.58
C ALA A 321 6.14 11.12 -18.06
N GLY A 322 6.79 11.07 -16.89
CA GLY A 322 7.38 12.25 -16.26
C GLY A 322 8.83 12.06 -15.81
N LYS A 323 9.53 13.18 -15.76
CA LYS A 323 10.92 13.32 -15.33
C LYS A 323 11.03 14.49 -14.37
N ASN A 324 12.00 14.46 -13.47
CA ASN A 324 12.37 15.63 -12.68
C ASN A 324 13.10 16.68 -13.55
N LYS A 325 13.49 17.80 -12.93
CA LYS A 325 14.18 18.91 -13.62
C LYS A 325 15.57 18.55 -14.15
N ASP A 326 16.18 17.46 -13.68
CA ASP A 326 17.47 16.96 -14.16
C ASP A 326 17.30 15.93 -15.29
N GLY A 327 16.07 15.64 -15.71
CA GLY A 327 15.78 14.70 -16.79
C GLY A 327 15.79 13.23 -16.37
N HIS A 328 15.86 12.94 -15.07
CA HIS A 328 15.73 11.59 -14.52
C HIS A 328 14.25 11.19 -14.45
N PRO A 329 13.86 9.97 -14.87
CA PRO A 329 12.49 9.48 -14.72
C PRO A 329 12.08 9.45 -13.26
N ARG A 330 10.91 10.02 -12.94
CA ARG A 330 10.40 9.99 -11.57
C ARG A 330 10.09 8.56 -11.15
N SER A 331 10.41 8.19 -9.92
CA SER A 331 10.19 6.83 -9.43
C SER A 331 9.93 6.79 -7.93
N TYR A 332 9.44 5.65 -7.46
CA TYR A 332 9.34 5.33 -6.04
C TYR A 332 10.00 3.99 -5.78
N GLU A 333 10.87 3.93 -4.78
CA GLU A 333 11.54 2.70 -4.35
C GLU A 333 10.82 2.08 -3.15
N PHE A 334 10.85 0.75 -3.08
CA PHE A 334 10.31 0.02 -1.94
C PHE A 334 11.32 -0.04 -0.81
N VAL A 335 10.88 0.39 0.37
CA VAL A 335 11.61 0.30 1.64
C VAL A 335 10.82 -0.67 2.54
N PRO A 336 11.10 -1.98 2.43
CA PRO A 336 10.37 -3.00 3.18
C PRO A 336 10.64 -2.86 4.68
N GLY A 337 9.62 -3.06 5.50
CA GLY A 337 9.80 -3.23 6.95
C GLY A 337 10.36 -4.61 7.29
N ARG A 338 10.57 -4.85 8.59
CA ARG A 338 10.92 -6.19 9.09
C ARG A 338 9.79 -7.16 8.75
N SER A 339 10.15 -8.31 8.18
CA SER A 339 9.20 -9.35 7.81
C SER A 339 9.62 -10.71 8.37
N SER A 340 8.69 -11.39 9.00
CA SER A 340 8.76 -12.78 9.47
C SER A 340 7.63 -13.56 8.81
N LYS A 341 7.74 -13.73 7.48
CA LYS A 341 6.73 -14.39 6.65
C LYS A 341 6.51 -15.84 7.08
N TYR A 342 5.25 -16.28 7.12
CA TYR A 342 4.90 -17.69 7.25
C TYR A 342 5.02 -18.39 5.89
N PRO A 343 5.92 -19.36 5.68
CA PRO A 343 6.13 -19.95 4.36
C PRO A 343 5.21 -21.15 4.03
N GLY A 344 4.17 -21.41 4.83
CA GLY A 344 3.32 -22.60 4.71
C GLY A 344 2.32 -22.59 3.55
N ARG A 345 2.03 -21.42 2.95
CA ARG A 345 1.24 -21.29 1.72
C ARG A 345 2.11 -20.72 0.60
N SER A 346 1.82 -21.07 -0.65
CA SER A 346 2.63 -20.61 -1.79
C SER A 346 2.56 -19.09 -2.00
N PHE A 347 1.41 -18.47 -1.72
CA PHE A 347 1.21 -17.02 -1.82
C PHE A 347 1.89 -16.20 -0.72
N THR A 348 2.34 -16.83 0.38
CA THR A 348 3.04 -16.14 1.48
C THR A 348 4.56 -16.25 1.39
N LYS A 349 5.11 -16.94 0.38
CA LYS A 349 6.55 -17.23 0.29
C LYS A 349 7.43 -16.04 -0.09
N HIS A 350 6.88 -15.03 -0.76
CA HIS A 350 7.67 -13.89 -1.26
C HIS A 350 7.26 -12.56 -0.61
N ASP A 351 8.21 -11.63 -0.52
CA ASP A 351 7.97 -10.27 0.02
C ASP A 351 7.20 -9.38 -0.96
N VAL A 352 7.45 -9.55 -2.27
CA VAL A 352 6.82 -8.74 -3.30
C VAL A 352 6.37 -9.59 -4.48
N TYR A 353 5.25 -9.20 -5.07
CA TYR A 353 4.77 -9.73 -6.34
C TYR A 353 4.49 -8.56 -7.29
N PHE A 354 4.87 -8.70 -8.54
CA PHE A 354 4.48 -7.81 -9.63
C PHE A 354 3.61 -8.62 -10.60
N THR A 355 2.32 -8.27 -10.68
CA THR A 355 1.39 -8.89 -11.64
C THR A 355 0.98 -7.88 -12.70
N GLU A 356 0.57 -8.36 -13.87
CA GLU A 356 -0.07 -7.47 -14.85
C GLU A 356 -1.49 -7.14 -14.39
N TYR A 357 -1.92 -5.88 -14.54
CA TYR A 357 -3.24 -5.47 -14.12
C TYR A 357 -4.34 -6.32 -14.78
N LYS A 358 -5.08 -7.06 -13.96
CA LYS A 358 -6.39 -7.61 -14.30
C LYS A 358 -7.42 -7.13 -13.30
N LYS A 359 -8.59 -6.71 -13.81
CA LYS A 359 -9.68 -6.17 -12.99
C LYS A 359 -10.16 -7.14 -11.90
N CYS A 360 -10.02 -8.43 -12.12
CA CYS A 360 -10.56 -9.45 -11.23
C CYS A 360 -9.56 -9.89 -10.12
N GLU A 361 -8.27 -9.58 -10.29
CA GLU A 361 -7.20 -9.87 -9.32
C GLU A 361 -7.20 -8.79 -8.22
N GLN A 362 -7.93 -9.06 -7.14
CA GLN A 362 -8.27 -8.05 -6.12
C GLN A 362 -7.63 -8.31 -4.75
N TYR A 363 -7.51 -9.57 -4.33
CA TYR A 363 -7.04 -10.00 -3.00
C TYR A 363 -5.93 -11.05 -3.11
N ALA A 364 -4.97 -11.05 -2.18
CA ALA A 364 -3.75 -11.85 -2.33
C ALA A 364 -3.97 -13.37 -2.14
N SER A 365 -5.03 -13.75 -1.44
CA SER A 365 -5.56 -15.11 -1.27
C SER A 365 -7.07 -15.04 -1.10
N ASP A 366 -7.73 -16.20 -1.23
CA ASP A 366 -9.19 -16.34 -1.17
C ASP A 366 -9.94 -15.26 -1.97
N ASN A 367 -9.39 -14.94 -3.15
CA ASN A 367 -9.95 -13.92 -4.02
C ASN A 367 -11.35 -14.35 -4.50
N PRO A 368 -12.43 -13.62 -4.16
CA PRO A 368 -13.81 -14.06 -4.39
C PRO A 368 -14.22 -14.07 -5.87
N SER A 369 -13.42 -13.46 -6.75
CA SER A 369 -13.71 -13.49 -8.19
C SER A 369 -13.30 -14.84 -8.79
N ALA A 370 -14.31 -15.62 -9.17
CA ALA A 370 -14.14 -16.97 -9.76
C ALA A 370 -13.42 -17.00 -11.13
N ASN A 371 -13.33 -15.87 -11.84
CA ASN A 371 -12.85 -15.80 -13.22
C ASN A 371 -11.39 -15.31 -13.36
N CYS A 372 -10.52 -15.56 -12.37
CA CYS A 372 -9.16 -15.01 -12.33
C CYS A 372 -8.02 -16.01 -12.55
N GLY A 373 -8.32 -17.22 -13.02
CA GLY A 373 -7.27 -18.24 -13.24
C GLY A 373 -6.58 -18.70 -11.95
N GLY A 374 -7.21 -18.49 -10.79
CA GLY A 374 -6.69 -18.78 -9.46
C GLY A 374 -7.29 -17.81 -8.42
N SER A 375 -7.19 -18.17 -7.15
CA SER A 375 -7.70 -17.37 -6.02
C SER A 375 -6.60 -16.66 -5.23
N SER A 376 -5.34 -16.72 -5.65
CA SER A 376 -4.21 -16.16 -4.92
C SER A 376 -3.10 -15.63 -5.84
N VAL A 377 -2.30 -14.69 -5.32
CA VAL A 377 -1.32 -13.91 -6.09
C VAL A 377 -0.21 -14.77 -6.72
N ASP A 378 0.16 -15.88 -6.10
CA ASP A 378 1.13 -16.83 -6.66
C ASP A 378 0.63 -17.50 -7.94
N LYS A 379 -0.70 -17.63 -8.13
CA LYS A 379 -1.28 -18.19 -9.35
C LYS A 379 -1.29 -17.21 -10.51
N TRP A 380 -1.21 -15.92 -10.21
CA TRP A 380 -1.24 -14.85 -11.21
C TRP A 380 0.14 -14.51 -11.73
N VAL A 381 1.21 -14.77 -10.97
CA VAL A 381 2.59 -14.68 -11.47
C VAL A 381 2.87 -15.83 -12.43
N SER A 382 2.47 -15.64 -13.67
CA SER A 382 2.52 -16.63 -14.76
C SER A 382 3.60 -16.33 -15.81
N GLY A 383 4.30 -15.20 -15.63
CA GLY A 383 5.30 -14.70 -16.57
C GLY A 383 4.69 -13.87 -17.71
N GLN A 384 3.47 -13.34 -17.53
CA GLN A 384 2.88 -12.37 -18.46
C GLN A 384 3.76 -11.11 -18.56
N THR A 385 3.74 -10.42 -19.70
CA THR A 385 4.46 -9.15 -19.85
C THR A 385 3.79 -8.05 -19.04
N LEU A 386 4.59 -7.24 -18.34
CA LEU A 386 4.13 -6.10 -17.55
C LEU A 386 4.00 -4.86 -18.43
N THR A 387 2.77 -4.41 -18.67
CA THR A 387 2.44 -3.13 -19.34
C THR A 387 1.67 -2.16 -18.44
N HIS A 388 0.99 -2.68 -17.43
CA HIS A 388 0.37 -1.98 -16.31
C HIS A 388 0.63 -2.81 -15.04
N PRO A 389 1.83 -2.68 -14.45
CA PRO A 389 2.18 -3.48 -13.29
C PRO A 389 1.38 -3.11 -12.04
N ILE A 390 0.92 -4.12 -11.32
CA ILE A 390 0.36 -4.03 -9.97
C ILE A 390 1.39 -4.60 -9.00
N THR A 391 1.67 -3.86 -7.93
CA THR A 391 2.55 -4.34 -6.88
C THR A 391 1.74 -4.89 -5.71
N TRP A 392 2.13 -6.08 -5.27
CA TRP A 392 1.67 -6.66 -4.02
C TRP A 392 2.84 -6.73 -3.06
N VAL A 393 2.67 -6.22 -1.85
CA VAL A 393 3.70 -6.27 -0.79
C VAL A 393 3.17 -7.19 0.31
N ASN A 394 4.01 -8.09 0.80
CA ASN A 394 3.71 -9.03 1.88
C ASN A 394 4.67 -8.81 3.05
N ILE A 395 4.13 -8.45 4.20
CA ILE A 395 4.90 -8.34 5.45
C ILE A 395 4.29 -9.32 6.45
N GLY A 396 5.13 -10.22 6.96
CA GLY A 396 4.75 -11.20 7.96
C GLY A 396 5.18 -10.81 9.38
N PHE A 397 4.44 -11.27 10.36
CA PHE A 397 4.78 -11.23 11.77
C PHE A 397 4.40 -12.56 12.42
N HIS A 398 5.35 -13.21 13.09
CA HIS A 398 5.07 -14.42 13.87
C HIS A 398 4.88 -14.02 15.33
N HIS A 399 3.68 -14.27 15.84
CA HIS A 399 3.22 -13.84 17.14
C HIS A 399 3.26 -15.03 18.11
N ILE A 400 4.33 -15.08 18.90
CA ILE A 400 4.38 -15.88 20.11
C ILE A 400 3.94 -14.97 21.24
N ALA A 401 2.71 -15.17 21.72
CA ALA A 401 2.09 -14.30 22.71
C ALA A 401 2.95 -14.23 23.99
N ARG A 402 2.92 -13.08 24.66
CA ARG A 402 3.55 -12.84 25.96
C ARG A 402 2.51 -12.32 26.95
N ASP A 403 2.81 -12.38 28.25
CA ASP A 403 1.83 -12.03 29.30
C ASP A 403 1.24 -10.62 29.11
N GLU A 404 2.03 -9.70 28.58
CA GLU A 404 1.60 -8.33 28.31
C GLU A 404 0.65 -8.20 27.12
N ASP A 405 0.45 -9.26 26.31
CA ASP A 405 -0.54 -9.31 25.22
C ASP A 405 -1.93 -9.72 25.70
N GLN A 406 -2.09 -10.01 26.99
CA GLN A 406 -3.41 -10.16 27.61
C GLN A 406 -4.23 -8.87 27.45
N GLN A 407 -5.55 -9.01 27.50
CA GLN A 407 -6.47 -7.94 27.11
C GLN A 407 -6.33 -6.66 27.97
N PRO A 408 -6.23 -5.47 27.35
CA PRO A 408 -6.07 -5.23 25.91
C PRO A 408 -4.63 -5.46 25.42
N MET A 409 -4.48 -6.14 24.28
CA MET A 409 -3.19 -6.41 23.66
C MET A 409 -2.55 -5.10 23.16
N PRO A 410 -1.26 -4.82 23.46
CA PRO A 410 -0.52 -3.73 22.86
C PRO A 410 -0.52 -3.80 21.33
N VAL A 411 -0.39 -2.65 20.67
CA VAL A 411 -0.40 -2.63 19.20
C VAL A 411 0.94 -3.12 18.66
N HIS A 412 0.89 -4.18 17.85
CA HIS A 412 2.01 -4.68 17.07
C HIS A 412 1.94 -4.12 15.66
N TRP A 413 2.95 -3.36 15.24
CA TRP A 413 2.97 -2.70 13.93
C TRP A 413 3.80 -3.48 12.91
N GLN A 414 3.23 -3.71 11.74
CA GLN A 414 3.96 -4.20 10.56
C GLN A 414 3.59 -3.40 9.31
N GLY A 415 4.56 -3.20 8.42
CA GLY A 415 4.38 -2.27 7.30
C GLY A 415 5.61 -2.11 6.43
N PHE A 416 5.52 -1.18 5.49
CA PHE A 416 6.58 -0.81 4.56
C PHE A 416 6.43 0.66 4.18
N SER A 417 7.46 1.22 3.54
CA SER A 417 7.38 2.52 2.90
C SER A 417 7.70 2.43 1.42
N ILE A 418 7.22 3.41 0.66
CA ILE A 418 7.75 3.76 -0.64
C ILE A 418 8.36 5.16 -0.58
N ALA A 419 9.63 5.27 -0.92
CA ALA A 419 10.38 6.51 -0.87
C ALA A 419 10.52 7.10 -2.28
N PRO A 420 10.42 8.43 -2.43
CA PRO A 420 10.61 9.07 -3.71
C PRO A 420 12.06 8.90 -4.16
N ARG A 421 12.24 8.45 -5.41
CA ARG A 421 13.54 8.36 -6.08
C ARG A 421 13.46 9.11 -7.39
N ASP A 422 14.24 10.18 -7.51
CA ASP A 422 14.22 11.06 -8.68
C ASP A 422 12.86 11.75 -8.92
N VAL A 423 11.98 11.89 -7.91
CA VAL A 423 10.69 12.61 -8.05
C VAL A 423 10.93 14.10 -8.26
N THR A 424 11.82 14.67 -7.46
CA THR A 424 12.36 16.03 -7.60
C THR A 424 13.85 15.97 -7.95
N ALA A 425 14.42 17.07 -8.43
CA ALA A 425 15.85 17.18 -8.75
C ALA A 425 16.73 17.18 -7.49
N MET A 426 16.25 17.87 -6.46
CA MET A 426 16.87 17.92 -5.13
C MET A 426 15.87 17.50 -4.07
N ASN A 427 16.32 17.39 -2.82
CA ASN A 427 15.42 17.31 -1.67
C ASN A 427 14.30 18.37 -1.82
N PRO A 428 13.01 17.98 -1.79
CA PRO A 428 11.88 18.90 -1.97
C PRO A 428 11.81 20.00 -0.90
N LEU A 429 12.50 19.80 0.23
CA LEU A 429 12.58 20.72 1.36
C LEU A 429 13.89 21.52 1.38
N THR A 430 14.71 21.46 0.33
CA THR A 430 15.98 22.20 0.23
C THR A 430 15.77 23.71 0.51
N PRO A 431 16.50 24.31 1.46
CA PRO A 431 16.51 25.75 1.69
C PRO A 431 16.93 26.54 0.46
N ALA A 432 16.41 27.77 0.31
CA ALA A 432 16.73 28.62 -0.84
C ALA A 432 18.25 28.85 -1.02
N ASP A 433 18.98 29.00 0.08
CA ASP A 433 20.43 29.22 0.09
C ASP A 433 21.22 28.04 -0.50
N LEU A 434 20.63 26.83 -0.50
CA LEU A 434 21.22 25.60 -1.03
C LEU A 434 20.64 25.21 -2.39
N ALA A 435 19.78 26.03 -3.00
CA ALA A 435 19.14 25.71 -4.27
C ALA A 435 20.12 25.52 -5.45
N GLY A 436 21.33 26.11 -5.34
CA GLY A 436 22.41 25.93 -6.31
C GLY A 436 23.22 24.64 -6.16
N GLN A 437 23.05 23.90 -5.06
CA GLN A 437 23.81 22.68 -4.76
C GLN A 437 23.22 21.43 -5.44
N ASN A 438 22.82 21.56 -6.71
CA ASN A 438 22.25 20.47 -7.49
C ASN A 438 23.34 19.71 -8.27
N GLY A 439 23.58 18.45 -7.89
CA GLY A 439 24.64 17.63 -8.49
C GLY A 439 25.95 17.75 -7.72
N VAL A 440 27.05 18.08 -8.41
CA VAL A 440 28.36 18.26 -7.77
C VAL A 440 28.35 19.57 -6.98
N PRO A 441 28.52 19.54 -5.64
CA PRO A 441 28.57 20.75 -4.85
C PRO A 441 29.75 21.63 -5.27
N GLY A 442 29.56 22.95 -5.27
CA GLY A 442 30.65 23.89 -5.49
C GLY A 442 31.59 23.91 -4.28
N ASN A 443 32.78 23.31 -4.40
CA ASN A 443 33.82 23.21 -3.36
C ASN A 443 33.33 22.78 -1.97
N GLY A 444 33.26 21.46 -1.75
CA GLY A 444 33.06 20.86 -0.42
C GLY A 444 31.64 21.05 0.12
N SER A 445 31.19 20.12 0.95
CA SER A 445 29.83 20.05 1.49
C SER A 445 29.86 19.68 2.95
#